data_AF-A0A8T4W471-F1
#
_entry.id   AF-A0A8T4W471-F1
#
_cell.length_a   1.000
_cell.length_b   1.000
_cell.length_c   1.000
_cell.angle_alpha   90.00
_cell.angle_beta   90.00
_cell.angle_gamma   90.00
#
_symmetry.space_group_name_H-M   'P 1'
#
loop_
_entity.id
_entity.type
_entity.pdbx_description
1 polymer ?
#
loop_
_entity_poly.entity_id
_entity_poly.type
_entity_poly.pdbx_seq_one_letter_code
_entity_poly.pdbx_strand_id
1 'polypeptide(L)' 'MAEEKNASPRKFCPNCGSSNIEWTLPQTWSTWQCKDCGYIGAFIVEDGRIADQIKREYRERRQKNGE' A
#
# COMPACT_ATOMS: atom_id res chain seq x y z
N MET A 1 14.50 18.68 -18.89
CA MET A 1 13.91 19.28 -17.68
C MET A 1 13.42 18.10 -16.86
N ALA A 2 14.20 17.70 -15.85
CA ALA A 2 13.95 16.48 -15.08
C ALA A 2 12.80 16.73 -14.10
N GLU A 3 11.76 15.91 -14.22
CA GLU A 3 10.54 15.98 -13.42
C GLU A 3 10.87 15.97 -11.93
N GLU A 4 10.58 17.10 -11.27
CA GLU A 4 10.48 17.22 -9.83
C GLU A 4 9.34 16.31 -9.35
N LYS A 5 9.67 15.04 -9.13
CA LYS A 5 8.83 14.06 -8.44
C LYS A 5 8.62 14.57 -7.02
N ASN A 6 7.55 15.35 -6.86
CA ASN A 6 6.88 15.63 -5.60
C ASN A 6 6.77 14.31 -4.81
N ALA A 7 7.71 14.12 -3.90
CA ALA A 7 7.71 13.00 -2.97
C ALA A 7 6.68 13.33 -1.88
N SER A 8 5.40 13.28 -2.23
CA SER A 8 4.36 13.09 -1.22
C SER A 8 4.77 11.89 -0.35
N PRO A 9 4.55 11.93 0.98
CA PRO A 9 4.87 10.79 1.84
C PRO A 9 4.21 9.56 1.22
N ARG A 10 5.04 8.62 0.77
CA ARG A 10 4.56 7.48 0.00
C ARG A 10 3.87 6.57 0.99
N LYS A 11 2.55 6.62 1.01
CA LYS A 11 1.73 5.73 1.83
C LYS A 11 1.63 4.40 1.11
N PHE A 12 1.91 3.33 1.82
CA PHE A 12 1.96 1.97 1.32
C PHE A 12 0.96 1.11 2.08
N CYS A 13 0.41 0.14 1.37
CA CYS A 13 -0.46 -0.87 1.92
C CYS A 13 0.34 -1.78 2.87
N PRO A 14 -0.12 -1.99 4.12
CA PRO A 14 0.53 -2.88 5.07
C PRO A 14 0.44 -4.37 4.68
N ASN A 15 -0.42 -4.73 3.72
CA ASN A 15 -0.67 -6.11 3.33
C ASN A 15 0.16 -6.53 2.11
N CYS A 16 0.16 -5.71 1.05
CA CYS A 16 0.87 -6.02 -0.20
C CYS A 16 2.04 -5.08 -0.53
N GLY A 17 2.28 -4.04 0.28
CA GLY A 17 3.34 -3.05 0.02
C GLY A 17 3.07 -2.15 -1.20
N SER A 18 1.86 -2.19 -1.77
CA SER A 18 1.48 -1.33 -2.89
C SER A 18 1.24 0.10 -2.41
N SER A 19 1.74 1.08 -3.17
CA SER A 19 1.41 2.49 -2.95
C SER A 19 0.05 2.90 -3.52
N ASN A 20 -0.67 1.94 -4.13
CA ASN A 20 -1.97 2.17 -4.73
C ASN A 20 -3.07 2.03 -3.67
N ILE A 21 -3.15 3.03 -2.80
CA ILE A 21 -4.16 3.15 -1.75
C ILE A 21 -4.93 4.46 -1.89
N GLU A 22 -6.23 4.40 -1.67
CA GLU A 22 -7.13 5.56 -1.72
C GLU A 22 -7.74 5.80 -0.35
N TRP A 23 -7.98 7.07 -0.02
CA TRP A 23 -8.66 7.44 1.21
C TRP A 23 -10.17 7.28 1.03
N THR A 24 -10.79 6.51 1.91
CA THR A 24 -12.23 6.24 1.86
C THR A 24 -12.98 7.33 2.63
N LEU A 25 -14.08 7.78 2.04
CA LEU A 25 -14.91 8.95 2.40
C LEU A 25 -15.18 9.18 3.91
N PRO A 26 -15.48 10.43 4.30
CA PRO A 26 -15.50 10.89 5.70
C PRO A 26 -16.51 10.22 6.63
N GLN A 27 -17.52 9.51 6.12
CA GLN A 27 -18.47 8.79 6.97
C GLN A 27 -17.87 7.54 7.64
N THR A 28 -16.81 6.95 7.07
CA THR A 28 -16.20 5.69 7.54
C THR A 28 -14.89 5.91 8.31
N TRP A 29 -14.69 7.12 8.84
CA TRP A 29 -13.61 7.49 9.77
C TRP A 29 -12.21 7.04 9.31
N SER A 30 -11.63 7.76 8.36
CA SER A 30 -10.18 7.70 8.08
C SER A 30 -9.63 6.33 7.66
N THR A 31 -10.39 5.56 6.89
CA THR A 31 -9.95 4.26 6.37
C THR A 31 -9.31 4.40 4.99
N TRP A 32 -8.21 3.68 4.79
CA TRP A 32 -7.51 3.55 3.51
C TRP A 32 -7.94 2.25 2.83
N GLN A 33 -8.27 2.33 1.55
CA GLN A 33 -8.57 1.19 0.70
C GLN A 33 -7.45 0.97 -0.30
N CYS A 34 -6.81 -0.20 -0.26
CA CYS A 34 -5.86 -0.64 -1.27
C CYS A 34 -6.59 -1.29 -2.45
N LYS A 35 -6.35 -0.79 -3.67
CA LYS A 35 -6.95 -1.34 -4.90
C LYS A 35 -6.25 -2.59 -5.43
N ASP A 36 -5.06 -2.89 -4.94
CA ASP A 36 -4.23 -4.01 -5.41
C ASP A 36 -4.57 -5.34 -4.71
N CYS A 37 -4.74 -5.28 -3.38
CA CYS A 37 -5.03 -6.46 -2.57
C CYS A 37 -6.38 -6.41 -1.84
N GLY A 38 -7.13 -5.29 -1.95
CA GLY A 38 -8.42 -5.12 -1.28
C GLY A 38 -8.33 -4.81 0.22
N TYR A 39 -7.16 -4.44 0.75
CA TYR A 39 -7.02 -4.06 2.17
C TYR A 39 -7.85 -2.81 2.47
N ILE A 40 -8.65 -2.82 3.54
CA ILE A 40 -9.42 -1.65 4.00
C ILE A 40 -9.13 -1.45 5.49
N GLY A 41 -8.56 -0.31 5.86
CA GLY A 41 -8.26 -0.01 7.26
C GLY A 41 -7.55 1.32 7.47
N ALA A 42 -7.54 1.82 8.71
CA ALA A 42 -6.89 3.09 9.03
C ALA A 42 -5.35 2.99 9.09
N PHE A 43 -4.79 1.78 9.12
CA PHE A 43 -3.36 1.55 9.25
C PHE A 43 -2.66 1.56 7.87
N ILE A 44 -1.62 2.39 7.75
CA ILE A 44 -0.81 2.52 6.53
C ILE A 44 0.67 2.53 6.89
N VAL A 45 1.50 2.10 5.95
CA VAL A 45 2.96 2.11 6.09
C VAL A 45 3.49 3.33 5.34
N GLU A 46 4.21 4.22 6.00
CA GLU A 46 4.84 5.38 5.34
C GLU A 46 6.34 5.14 5.06
N ASP A 47 6.88 4.03 5.57
CA ASP A 47 8.27 3.65 5.37
C ASP A 47 8.45 2.78 4.12
N GLY A 48 9.22 3.29 3.16
CA GLY A 48 9.46 2.59 1.90
C GLY A 48 10.27 1.31 2.02
N ARG A 49 11.11 1.15 3.05
CA ARG A 49 11.89 -0.08 3.27
C ARG A 49 11.00 -1.19 3.78
N ILE A 50 10.11 -0.86 4.73
CA ILE A 50 9.09 -1.79 5.23
C ILE A 50 8.15 -2.20 4.10
N ALA A 51 7.72 -1.25 3.27
CA ALA A 51 6.86 -1.53 2.13
C ALA A 51 7.50 -2.48 1.11
N ASP A 52 8.80 -2.34 0.84
CA ASP A 52 9.53 -3.23 -0.07
C ASP A 52 9.59 -4.67 0.46
N GLN A 53 9.87 -4.83 1.75
CA GLN A 53 9.86 -6.15 2.39
C GLN A 53 8.46 -6.78 2.34
N ILE A 54 7.40 -6.03 2.70
CA ILE A 54 6.01 -6.51 2.63
C ILE A 54 5.67 -6.94 1.20
N LYS A 55 6.05 -6.15 0.20
CA LYS A 55 5.77 -6.44 -1.22
C LYS A 55 6.45 -7.73 -1.67
N ARG A 56 7.69 -7.96 -1.23
CA ARG A 56 8.42 -9.20 -1.51
C ARG A 56 7.72 -10.39 -0.87
N GLU A 57 7.46 -10.33 0.44
CA GLU A 57 6.75 -11.40 1.16
C GLU A 57 5.38 -11.70 0.54
N TYR A 58 4.63 -10.67 0.15
CA TYR A 58 3.33 -10.84 -0.50
C TYR A 58 3.42 -11.57 -1.83
N ARG A 59 4.42 -11.24 -2.66
CA ARG A 59 4.68 -11.95 -3.93
C ARG A 59 5.09 -13.39 -3.69
N GLU A 60 5.93 -13.66 -2.71
CA GLU A 60 6.36 -15.02 -2.37
C GLU A 60 5.17 -15.86 -1.84
N ARG A 61 4.32 -15.27 -1.00
CA ARG A 61 3.10 -15.90 -0.50
C ARG A 61 2.10 -16.19 -1.63
N ARG A 62 1.85 -15.25 -2.55
CA ARG A 62 0.98 -15.50 -3.71
C ARG A 62 1.50 -16.60 -4.63
N GLN A 63 2.82 -16.63 -4.89
CA GLN A 63 3.43 -17.68 -5.70
C GLN A 63 3.33 -19.06 -5.02
N LYS A 64 3.45 -19.12 -3.69
CA LYS A 64 3.25 -20.38 -2.94
C LYS A 64 1.79 -20.81 -2.86
N ASN A 65 0.84 -19.86 -2.87
CA ASN A 65 -0.58 -20.16 -2.78
C ASN A 65 -1.27 -20.49 -4.11
N GLY A 66 -0.61 -20.29 -5.26
CA GLY A 66 -1.01 -20.87 -6.55
C GLY A 66 -2.47 -20.66 -6.94
N GLU A 67 -2.98 -19.43 -6.81
CA GLU A 67 -4.22 -18.98 -7.48
C GLU A 67 -3.91 -18.45 -8.89
#